data_AF-A0A0M8PYR0-F1
#
_entry.id   AF-A0A0M8PYR0-F1
#
_cell.length_a   1.000
_cell.length_b   1.000
_cell.length_c   1.000
_cell.angle_alpha   90.00
_cell.angle_beta   90.00
_cell.angle_gamma   90.00
#
_symmetry.space_group_name_H-M   'P 1'
#
loop_
_entity.id
_entity.type
_entity.pdbx_description
1 polymer ?
#
loop_
_entity_poly.entity_id
_entity_poly.type
_entity_poly.pdbx_seq_one_letter_code
_entity_poly.pdbx_strand_id
1 'polypeptide(L)' 'MVNISLKQFLKMEIEVKRRIMYRKAKDLGFTHPSVVDCSQELDVLLNKYSKAS' A
#
# COMPACT_ATOMS: atom_id res chain seq x y z
N MET A 1 -20.86 13.70 9.93
CA MET A 1 -20.29 12.40 9.52
C MET A 1 -19.52 12.62 8.24
N VAL A 2 -18.22 12.31 8.22
CA VAL A 2 -17.43 12.42 6.99
C VAL A 2 -17.77 11.21 6.12
N ASN A 3 -18.44 11.43 4.98
CA ASN A 3 -18.64 10.37 3.99
C ASN A 3 -17.30 10.12 3.27
N ILE A 4 -16.51 9.18 3.80
CA ILE A 4 -15.29 8.71 3.14
C ILE A 4 -15.71 7.79 2.01
N SER A 5 -15.44 8.20 0.77
CA SER A 5 -15.64 7.32 -0.39
C SER A 5 -14.68 6.13 -0.33
N LEU A 6 -15.10 4.99 -0.91
CA LEU A 6 -14.25 3.79 -1.04
C LEU A 6 -12.87 4.13 -1.65
N LYS A 7 -12.86 5.07 -2.60
CA LYS A 7 -11.64 5.57 -3.24
C LYS A 7 -10.71 6.30 -2.27
N GLN A 8 -11.25 7.15 -1.40
CA GLN A 8 -10.46 7.83 -0.36
C GLN A 8 -9.93 6.84 0.68
N PHE A 9 -10.72 5.84 1.05
CA PHE A 9 -10.27 4.76 1.94
C PHE A 9 -9.10 3.97 1.33
N LEU A 10 -9.25 3.50 0.09
CA LEU A 10 -8.19 2.79 -0.64
C LEU A 10 -6.92 3.65 -0.77
N LYS A 11 -7.06 4.95 -1.05
CA LYS A 11 -5.93 5.87 -1.12
C LYS A 11 -5.19 5.96 0.23
N MET A 12 -5.91 6.06 1.34
CA MET A 12 -5.27 6.06 2.67
C MET A 12 -4.56 4.73 2.96
N GLU A 13 -5.17 3.60 2.61
CA GLU A 13 -4.56 2.28 2.82
C GLU A 13 -3.26 2.11 2.00
N ILE A 14 -3.25 2.59 0.75
CA ILE A 14 -2.05 2.62 -0.12
C ILE A 14 -0.93 3.44 0.52
N GLU A 15 -1.23 4.64 1.03
CA GLU A 15 -0.22 5.49 1.67
C GLU A 15 0.35 4.87 2.93
N VAL A 16 -0.48 4.22 3.74
CA VAL A 16 -0.04 3.50 4.95
C VAL A 16 0.88 2.33 4.58
N LYS A 17 0.47 1.47 3.64
CA LYS A 17 1.30 0.34 3.19
C LYS A 17 2.60 0.79 2.56
N ARG A 18 2.58 1.87 1.76
CA ARG A 18 3.79 2.46 1.17
C ARG A 18 4.80 2.87 2.25
N ARG A 19 4.35 3.54 3.32
CA ARG A 19 5.23 3.89 4.45
C ARG A 19 5.81 2.67 5.16
N ILE A 20 5.00 1.64 5.39
CA ILE A 20 5.46 0.38 6.01
C ILE A 20 6.52 -0.29 5.14
N MET A 21 6.29 -0.38 3.82
CA MET A 21 7.24 -0.96 2.88
C MET A 21 8.57 -0.21 2.90
N TYR A 22 8.56 1.12 2.86
CA TYR A 22 9.80 1.92 2.93
C TYR A 22 10.54 1.74 4.26
N ARG A 23 9.82 1.65 5.38
CA ARG A 23 10.44 1.38 6.68
C ARG A 23 11.12 0.01 6.69
N LYS A 24 10.41 -1.04 6.25
CA LYS A 24 10.97 -2.39 6.14
C LYS A 24 12.16 -2.45 5.17
N ALA A 25 12.09 -1.73 4.05
CA ALA A 25 13.19 -1.67 3.08
C ALA A 25 14.44 -1.00 3.66
N LYS A 26 14.26 0.02 4.51
CA LYS A 26 15.36 0.67 5.22
C LYS A 26 15.98 -0.26 6.27
N ASP A 27 15.17 -1.04 6.96
CA ASP A 27 15.61 -1.88 8.07
C ASP A 27 16.18 -3.24 7.59
N LEU A 28 15.63 -3.81 6.51
CA LEU A 28 15.89 -5.19 6.06
C LEU A 28 16.48 -5.27 4.63
N GLY A 29 16.42 -4.18 3.86
CA GLY A 29 16.80 -4.15 2.45
C GLY A 29 15.64 -4.44 1.49
N PHE A 30 15.74 -3.96 0.25
CA PHE A 30 14.66 -4.04 -0.75
C PHE A 30 14.33 -5.45 -1.23
N THR A 31 15.30 -6.37 -1.18
CA THR A 31 15.14 -7.76 -1.61
C THR A 31 14.67 -8.68 -0.49
N HIS A 32 14.52 -8.17 0.73
CA HIS A 32 14.04 -8.99 1.85
C HIS A 32 12.62 -9.50 1.56
N PRO A 33 12.31 -10.79 1.79
CA PRO A 33 11.00 -11.36 1.50
C PRO A 33 9.84 -10.52 2.05
N SER A 34 9.96 -10.04 3.30
CA SER A 34 8.93 -9.19 3.93
C SER A 34 8.71 -7.82 3.28
N VAL A 35 9.68 -7.32 2.50
CA VAL A 35 9.55 -6.08 1.70
C VAL A 35 8.93 -6.40 0.35
N VAL A 36 9.34 -7.51 -0.26
CA VAL A 36 8.74 -8.04 -1.50
C VAL A 36 7.25 -8.33 -1.29
N ASP A 37 6.88 -9.03 -0.23
CA ASP A 37 5.49 -9.32 0.11
C ASP A 37 4.68 -8.02 0.30
N CYS A 38 5.23 -7.05 1.04
CA CYS A 38 4.60 -5.73 1.20
C CYS A 38 4.45 -4.99 -0.14
N SER A 39 5.39 -5.14 -1.07
CA SER A 39 5.30 -4.53 -2.40
C SER A 39 4.19 -5.17 -3.24
N GLN A 40 4.01 -6.49 -3.17
CA GLN A 40 2.94 -7.22 -3.86
C GLN A 40 1.57 -6.84 -3.28
N GLU A 41 1.47 -6.74 -1.96
CA GLU A 41 0.25 -6.28 -1.29
C GLU A 41 -0.12 -4.84 -1.68
N LEU A 42 0.88 -3.96 -1.81
CA LEU A 42 0.67 -2.58 -2.25
C LEU A 42 0.21 -2.54 -3.71
N ASP A 43 0.76 -3.39 -4.58
CA ASP A 43 0.35 -3.52 -5.98
C ASP A 43 -1.12 -3.94 -6.10
N VAL A 44 -1.58 -4.91 -5.30
CA VAL A 44 -2.99 -5.32 -5.25
C VAL A 44 -3.90 -4.14 -4.88
N LEU A 45 -3.51 -3.32 -3.91
CA LEU A 45 -4.28 -2.13 -3.52
C LEU A 45 -4.31 -1.07 -4.62
N LEU A 46 -3.17 -0.83 -5.28
CA LEU A 46 -3.08 0.09 -6.42
C LEU A 46 -3.97 -0.38 -7.58
N ASN A 47 -3.98 -1.68 -7.87
CA ASN A 47 -4.85 -2.28 -8.89
C ASN A 47 -6.33 -2.12 -8.55
N LYS A 48 -6.72 -2.32 -7.28
CA LYS A 48 -8.10 -2.08 -6.82
C LYS A 48 -8.50 -0.61 -6.94
N TYR A 49 -7.61 0.31 -6.56
CA TYR A 49 -7.83 1.74 -6.68
C TYR A 49 -7.97 2.18 -8.14
N SER A 50 -7.13 1.65 -9.04
CA SER A 50 -7.16 1.92 -10.48
C SER A 50 -8.45 1.41 -11.13
N LYS A 51 -8.88 0.19 -10.80
CA LYS A 51 -10.14 -0.40 -11.29
C LYS A 51 -11.40 0.26 -10.74
N ALA A 52 -11.30 0.96 -9.62
CA ALA A 52 -12.40 1.74 -9.03
C ALA A 52 -12.50 3.16 -9.62
N SER A 53 -11.79 3.46 -10.72
CA SER A 53 -11.75 4.76 -11.38
C SER A 53 -12.51 4.81 -12.70
#